data_AF-A0A7R9H1Z2-F1
#
_entry.id   AF-A0A7R9H1Z2-F1
#
_cell.length_a   1.000
_cell.length_b   1.000
_cell.length_c   1.000
_cell.angle_alpha   90.00
_cell.angle_beta   90.00
_cell.angle_gamma   90.00
#
_symmetry.space_group_name_H-M   'P 1'
#
loop_
_entity.id
_entity.type
_entity.pdbx_description
1 polymer ?
#
loop_
_entity_poly.entity_id
_entity_poly.type
_entity_poly.pdbx_seq_one_letter_code
_entity_poly.pdbx_strand_id
1 'polypeptide(L)'
;DNSIQWSKSALNAHCRICRGRRDPENMLLCDGCNKGHHLYCLKPKLSKIPAGDWFCHKCRPKDKVRTPKKSRRLFSEESDQEEIAEDKR
;
A
#
# COMPACT_ATOMS: atom_id res chain seq x y z
N ASP A 1 18.40 20.94 -3.09
CA ASP A 1 19.22 19.91 -2.43
C ASP A 1 18.60 18.55 -2.72
N ASN A 2 19.05 17.86 -3.77
CA ASN A 2 18.52 16.55 -4.14
C ASN A 2 19.38 15.48 -3.46
N SER A 3 19.23 15.35 -2.14
CA SER A 3 20.08 14.47 -1.34
C SER A 3 19.75 13.00 -1.64
N ILE A 4 20.63 12.33 -2.38
CA ILE A 4 20.52 10.89 -2.61
C ILE A 4 20.76 10.18 -1.28
N GLN A 5 19.69 9.69 -0.65
CA GLN A 5 19.73 8.97 0.61
C GLN A 5 20.25 7.54 0.39
N TRP A 6 21.58 7.41 0.27
CA TRP A 6 22.27 6.13 0.01
C TRP A 6 21.95 5.01 1.02
N SER A 7 21.56 5.42 2.23
CA SER A 7 21.10 4.54 3.31
C SER A 7 19.85 3.72 2.97
N LYS A 8 19.00 4.18 2.04
CA LYS A 8 17.75 3.52 1.62
C LYS A 8 17.86 2.81 0.26
N SER A 9 19.08 2.60 -0.25
CA SER A 9 19.31 1.87 -1.49
C SER A 9 18.84 0.41 -1.42
N ALA A 10 18.53 -0.17 -2.58
CA ALA A 10 18.17 -1.58 -2.70
C ALA A 10 19.27 -2.52 -2.16
N LEU A 11 20.53 -2.12 -2.28
CA LEU A 11 21.69 -2.83 -1.72
C LEU A 11 21.64 -2.96 -0.19
N ASN A 12 20.97 -2.02 0.49
CA ASN A 12 20.82 -2.01 1.94
C ASN A 12 19.48 -2.59 2.41
N ALA A 13 18.61 -3.05 1.49
CA ALA A 13 17.33 -3.64 1.85
C ALA A 13 17.50 -5.01 2.51
N HIS A 14 16.69 -5.27 3.53
CA HIS A 14 16.62 -6.55 4.21
C HIS A 14 15.38 -7.32 3.75
N CYS A 15 15.56 -8.62 3.48
CA CYS A 15 14.43 -9.47 3.15
C CYS A 15 13.53 -9.65 4.36
N ARG A 16 12.21 -9.40 4.21
CA ARG A 16 11.28 -9.52 5.34
C ARG A 16 11.07 -10.96 5.84
N ILE A 17 11.45 -11.95 5.03
CA ILE A 17 11.24 -13.38 5.31
C ILE A 17 12.46 -13.99 5.99
N CYS A 18 13.64 -13.91 5.36
CA CYS A 18 14.87 -14.50 5.89
C CYS A 18 15.70 -13.52 6.75
N ARG A 19 15.32 -12.23 6.81
CA ARG A 19 16.03 -11.14 7.50
C ARG A 19 17.47 -10.87 7.00
N GLY A 20 17.92 -11.57 5.96
CA GLY A 20 19.22 -11.36 5.33
C GLY A 20 19.22 -10.24 4.28
N ARG A 21 20.43 -9.77 3.94
CA ARG A 21 20.70 -8.76 2.89
C ARG A 21 21.46 -9.33 1.68
N ARG A 22 21.51 -10.66 1.54
CA ARG A 22 22.19 -11.33 0.43
C ARG A 22 21.46 -11.08 -0.89
N ASP A 23 22.13 -11.27 -2.02
CA ASP A 23 21.51 -11.31 -3.36
C ASP A 23 20.53 -10.15 -3.67
N PRO A 24 20.99 -8.89 -3.66
CA PRO A 24 20.14 -7.75 -3.97
C PRO A 24 19.58 -7.79 -5.40
N GLU A 25 20.29 -8.45 -6.33
CA GLU A 25 19.84 -8.67 -7.71
C GLU A 25 18.56 -9.53 -7.78
N ASN A 26 18.41 -10.47 -6.85
CA ASN A 26 17.25 -11.36 -6.75
C ASN A 26 16.28 -10.89 -5.66
N MET A 27 16.24 -9.58 -5.37
CA MET A 27 15.38 -8.98 -4.37
C MET A 27 14.37 -8.01 -5.01
N LEU A 28 13.10 -8.20 -4.67
CA LEU A 28 12.02 -7.29 -5.03
C LEU A 28 11.74 -6.30 -3.90
N LEU A 29 11.56 -5.04 -4.28
CA LEU A 29 11.01 -4.01 -3.39
C LEU A 29 9.53 -3.86 -3.67
N CYS A 30 8.74 -3.73 -2.61
CA CYS A 30 7.32 -3.47 -2.73
C CYS A 30 7.07 -1.97 -2.96
N ASP A 31 6.37 -1.59 -4.03
CA ASP A 31 6.11 -0.17 -4.36
C ASP A 31 5.25 0.56 -3.31
N GLY A 32 4.40 -0.18 -2.59
CA GLY A 32 3.60 0.39 -1.50
C GLY A 32 4.30 0.56 -0.14
N CYS A 33 5.43 -0.12 0.12
CA CYS A 33 6.07 -0.04 1.45
C CYS A 33 7.60 -0.08 1.46
N ASN A 34 8.25 -0.14 0.29
CA ASN A 34 9.69 -0.20 0.09
C ASN A 34 10.41 -1.31 0.87
N LYS A 35 9.70 -2.40 1.23
CA LYS A 35 10.29 -3.56 1.92
C LYS A 35 10.80 -4.58 0.93
N GLY A 36 12.03 -5.06 1.17
CA GLY A 36 12.69 -6.08 0.36
C GLY A 36 12.19 -7.50 0.61
N HIS A 37 12.10 -8.29 -0.46
CA HIS A 37 11.77 -9.71 -0.44
C HIS A 37 12.59 -10.44 -1.51
N HIS A 38 13.26 -11.53 -1.15
CA HIS A 38 13.93 -12.35 -2.16
C HIS A 38 12.93 -13.10 -3.03
N LEU A 39 13.20 -13.20 -4.33
CA LEU A 39 12.43 -13.97 -5.30
C LEU A 39 12.19 -15.42 -4.83
N TYR A 40 13.22 -16.03 -4.23
CA TYR A 40 13.19 -17.41 -3.73
C TYR A 40 12.59 -17.56 -2.31
N CYS A 41 12.49 -16.47 -1.54
CA CYS A 41 11.83 -16.50 -0.23
C CYS A 41 10.31 -16.36 -0.34
N LEU A 42 9.82 -15.78 -1.43
CA LEU A 42 8.39 -15.65 -1.72
C LEU A 42 7.75 -17.03 -1.93
N LYS A 43 6.45 -17.12 -1.61
CA LYS A 43 5.62 -18.30 -1.83
C LYS A 43 4.37 -17.84 -2.62
N PRO A 44 4.21 -18.20 -3.90
CA PRO A 44 5.09 -19.06 -4.71
C PRO A 44 6.47 -18.44 -5.00
N LYS A 45 7.48 -19.29 -5.23
CA LYS A 45 8.82 -18.84 -5.60
C LYS A 45 8.77 -18.20 -6.97
N LEU A 46 9.35 -17.01 -7.11
CA LEU A 46 9.52 -16.35 -8.39
C LEU A 46 10.89 -16.72 -8.95
N SER A 47 10.94 -17.06 -10.24
CA SER A 47 12.20 -17.33 -10.95
C SER A 47 12.80 -16.09 -11.59
N LYS A 48 11.98 -15.05 -11.82
CA LYS A 48 12.35 -13.81 -12.47
C LYS A 48 11.63 -12.62 -11.83
N ILE A 49 12.22 -11.44 -11.95
CA ILE A 49 11.60 -10.17 -11.58
C ILE A 49 10.39 -9.95 -12.48
N PRO A 50 9.17 -9.73 -11.94
CA PRO A 50 8.00 -9.43 -12.75
C PRO A 50 8.17 -8.05 -13.42
N ALA A 51 7.60 -7.90 -14.62
CA ALA A 51 7.55 -6.59 -15.27
C ALA A 51 6.48 -5.72 -14.59
N GLY A 52 6.81 -4.44 -14.38
CA GLY A 52 5.92 -3.46 -13.76
C GLY A 52 5.96 -3.49 -12.23
N ASP A 53 4.90 -2.95 -11.62
CA ASP A 53 4.82 -2.75 -10.17
C ASP A 53 4.57 -4.07 -9.43
N TRP A 54 5.29 -4.27 -8.32
CA TRP A 54 5.12 -5.43 -7.46
C TRP A 54 4.72 -5.03 -6.05
N PHE A 55 3.65 -5.67 -5.55
CA PHE A 55 3.13 -5.42 -4.21
C PHE A 55 3.21 -6.67 -3.34
N CYS A 56 3.77 -6.52 -2.13
CA CYS A 56 3.80 -7.59 -1.14
C CYS A 56 2.37 -7.95 -0.67
N HIS A 57 2.20 -9.12 -0.02
CA HIS A 57 0.88 -9.58 0.48
C HIS A 57 0.14 -8.61 1.40
N LYS A 58 0.85 -7.66 2.03
CA LYS A 58 0.23 -6.61 2.86
C LYS A 58 -0.25 -5.41 2.06
N CYS A 59 0.42 -5.09 0.96
CA CYS A 59 0.12 -3.94 0.11
C CYS A 59 -0.79 -4.29 -1.06
N ARG A 60 -0.80 -5.57 -1.50
CA ARG A 60 -1.71 -6.01 -2.56
C ARG A 60 -3.15 -5.76 -2.10
N PRO A 61 -3.97 -5.03 -2.88
CA PRO A 61 -5.37 -4.88 -2.55
C PRO A 61 -5.99 -6.27 -2.45
N LYS A 62 -6.62 -6.57 -1.31
CA LYS A 62 -7.46 -7.76 -1.22
C LYS A 62 -8.55 -7.53 -2.25
N ASP A 63 -8.61 -8.39 -3.27
CA ASP A 63 -9.73 -8.44 -4.19
C ASP A 63 -10.99 -8.66 -3.34
N LYS A 64 -11.62 -7.57 -2.88
CA LYS A 64 -12.93 -7.63 -2.27
C LYS A 64 -13.79 -8.10 -3.42
N VAL A 65 -14.18 -9.37 -3.43
CA VAL A 65 -15.27 -9.85 -4.28
C VAL A 65 -16.35 -8.79 -4.13
N ARG A 66 -16.59 -8.03 -5.21
CA ARG A 66 -17.61 -7.00 -5.24
C ARG A 66 -18.92 -7.73 -5.10
N THR A 67 -19.38 -7.99 -3.89
CA THR A 67 -20.77 -8.32 -3.68
C THR A 67 -21.56 -7.09 -4.17
N PRO A 68 -22.59 -7.27 -5.00
CA PRO A 68 -23.37 -6.15 -5.50
C PRO A 68 -23.91 -5.40 -4.28
N LYS A 69 -23.41 -4.18 -4.07
CA LYS A 69 -23.83 -3.31 -2.99
C LYS A 69 -25.29 -2.97 -3.29
N LYS A 70 -26.25 -3.63 -2.63
CA LYS A 70 -27.67 -3.27 -2.71
C LYS A 70 -27.74 -1.78 -2.44
N SER A 71 -28.11 -1.04 -3.48
CA SER A 71 -28.42 0.39 -3.44
C SER A 71 -29.33 0.66 -2.26
N ARG A 72 -28.77 1.24 -1.19
CA ARG A 72 -29.58 1.81 -0.12
C ARG A 72 -30.02 3.16 -0.67
N ARG A 73 -31.28 3.21 -1.11
CA ARG A 73 -31.93 4.38 -1.69
C ARG A 73 -31.72 5.59 -0.78
N LEU A 74 -31.29 6.71 -1.39
CA LEU A 74 -31.40 8.05 -0.84
C LEU A 74 -32.86 8.33 -0.46
N PHE A 75 -33.09 8.84 0.75
CA PHE A 75 -34.24 9.68 1.04
C PHE A 75 -33.70 11.08 1.33
N SER A 76 -34.09 12.01 0.47
CA SER A 76 -33.94 13.45 0.59
C SER A 76 -35.11 13.94 1.42
N GLU A 77 -34.84 14.64 2.52
CA GLU A 77 -35.80 15.49 3.21
C GLU A 77 -35.03 16.67 3.80
N GLU A 78 -35.13 17.80 3.10
CA GLU A 78 -35.03 19.15 3.67
C GLU A 78 -35.97 19.26 4.88
N SER A 79 -35.49 19.89 5.96
CA SER A 79 -36.33 20.66 6.88
C SER A 79 -35.44 21.65 7.61
N ASP A 80 -35.72 22.93 7.37
CA ASP A 80 -35.21 24.12 8.05
C ASP A 80 -35.50 24.15 9.57
N GLN A 81 -34.99 25.20 10.24
CA GLN A 81 -35.04 25.57 11.68
C GLN A 81 -33.93 24.89 12.52
N GLU A 82 -33.01 25.59 13.17
CA GLU A 82 -33.25 26.67 14.15
C GLU A 82 -32.19 27.78 14.12
N GLU A 83 -32.66 28.97 14.47
CA GLU A 83 -31.90 30.20 14.66
C GLU A 83 -30.81 30.06 15.74
N ILE A 84 -29.65 30.67 15.48
CA ILE A 84 -28.76 31.14 16.54
C ILE A 84 -28.64 32.65 16.37
N ALA A 85 -29.63 33.36 16.90
CA ALA A 85 -29.46 34.75 17.30
C ALA A 85 -28.62 34.76 18.59
N GLU A 86 -27.77 35.77 18.70
CA GLU A 86 -27.11 36.29 19.91
C GLU A 86 -25.58 36.17 19.93
N ASP A 87 -24.91 37.15 19.32
CA ASP A 87 -23.79 37.81 20.01
C ASP A 87 -23.82 39.30 19.69
N LYS A 88 -24.20 40.07 20.70
CA LYS A 88 -24.24 41.53 20.69
C LYS A 88 -23.13 42.00 21.62
N ARG A 89 -22.01 42.46 21.06
CA ARG A 89 -21.18 43.49 21.70
C ARG A 89 -20.40 44.32 20.70
#